data_AF-A0AAF5PZV3-F1
#
_entry.id   AF-A0AAF5PZV3-F1
#
_cell.length_a   1.000
_cell.length_b   1.000
_cell.length_c   1.000
_cell.angle_alpha   90.00
_cell.angle_beta   90.00
_cell.angle_gamma   90.00
#
_symmetry.space_group_name_H-M   'P 1'
#
loop_
_entity.id
_entity.type
_entity.pdbx_description
1 polymer ?
#
loop_
_entity_poly.entity_id
_entity_poly.type
_entity_poly.pdbx_seq_one_letter_code
_entity_poly.pdbx_strand_id
1 'polypeptide(L)'
;MTKLLLLNFILQVPFLACVVTVSCTGYNILLRSVIAPHWAKTLYFHHMSMRHLPHFTHNENIKILRINFCGLTHIHSLSLASLPNLETLHLSDNRLTDLSSECFFELTKLRIINLARNLICDLNLISEMLPRSHILEQFSTDGNPVQISSVSTQFPLARQLHLSDANIETINDSTIIFLPSIGCDVSETLRRSMRISNRQWFILRSLDLLSQEELSIHPSLLPLISNVSVLNFKTTKLSDSFPDWLQISSRVRHLSMPFTVLPNANYSWEWCGQYLEWLDISYLNLRTLIIPRHCKIRYLKANNNHLDKVFIRANSLEALFLERNNLSFWIVPPLGTTFNHMLTLSLSFNRIPYLPKNALSFPTTGMQIRSINMSHNKLSRFVHPILPSLLLLDLSNNSLEGLDSYLLAGLPLLQHFYLKSSVGLFSKCSRISQCWIMSLNQLGNLIDLDISDCNLEWQPDLSNFQTMRKFDLSRNRLSSLDGALLPRNLYYLDVSENLIHYLFNDTCMKNSELREMDISRNPLICHCTLLQIIQWISNDTYSTSTNDLYYCFSGSWQYPLRNYLDSATACLSTNSVWFPVMFTIICCILAISIFLALFIFVANNNRMSHCGKYLSFAYKPLRTSDTSLAVQI
;
A
#
# COMPACT_ATOMS: atom_id res chain seq x y z
N MET A 1 -48.49 -15.50 -5.98
CA MET A 1 -47.94 -15.67 -4.61
C MET A 1 -46.65 -14.89 -4.50
N THR A 2 -46.74 -13.76 -3.80
CA THR A 2 -45.65 -12.92 -3.32
C THR A 2 -44.69 -13.74 -2.46
N LYS A 3 -43.46 -14.00 -2.93
CA LYS A 3 -42.37 -14.42 -2.04
C LYS A 3 -41.95 -13.21 -1.22
N LEU A 4 -42.54 -13.09 -0.02
CA LEU A 4 -42.01 -12.30 1.07
C LEU A 4 -40.63 -12.89 1.41
N LEU A 5 -39.57 -12.34 0.84
CA LEU A 5 -38.20 -12.67 1.26
C LEU A 5 -37.95 -11.92 2.56
N LEU A 6 -38.32 -12.54 3.68
CA LEU A 6 -37.67 -12.31 4.96
C LEU A 6 -36.19 -12.67 4.76
N LEU A 7 -35.35 -11.67 4.49
CA LEU A 7 -33.90 -11.85 4.59
C LEU A 7 -33.54 -12.02 6.07
N ASN A 8 -33.77 -13.21 6.61
CA ASN A 8 -32.97 -13.75 7.71
C ASN A 8 -31.64 -14.18 7.09
N PHE A 9 -30.77 -13.21 6.75
CA PHE A 9 -29.36 -13.54 6.60
C PHE A 9 -28.81 -13.74 8.01
N ILE A 10 -28.60 -15.02 8.32
CA ILE A 10 -27.79 -15.48 9.43
C ILE A 10 -26.41 -14.81 9.27
N LEU A 11 -26.13 -13.83 10.11
CA LEU A 11 -24.80 -13.32 10.37
C LEU A 11 -23.95 -14.51 10.86
N GLN A 12 -23.16 -15.10 9.96
CA GLN A 12 -21.95 -15.82 10.37
C GLN A 12 -20.91 -14.76 10.80
N VAL A 13 -20.92 -14.39 12.07
CA VAL A 13 -19.75 -13.77 12.73
C VAL A 13 -19.67 -14.35 14.14
N PRO A 14 -18.49 -14.76 14.64
CA PRO A 14 -18.34 -15.37 15.96
C PRO A 14 -18.78 -14.38 17.04
N PHE A 15 -19.27 -14.91 18.15
CA PHE A 15 -19.54 -14.18 19.40
C PHE A 15 -18.29 -13.37 19.84
N LEU A 16 -18.24 -12.10 19.44
CA LEU A 16 -17.38 -11.07 20.00
C LEU A 16 -18.24 -9.81 20.13
N ALA A 17 -18.57 -9.49 21.38
CA ALA A 17 -19.34 -8.33 21.77
C ALA A 17 -18.62 -7.04 21.38
N CYS A 18 -18.94 -6.44 20.22
CA CYS A 18 -18.67 -5.01 19.92
C CYS A 18 -19.19 -4.50 18.57
N VAL A 19 -19.89 -5.30 17.75
CA VAL A 19 -20.34 -4.81 16.44
C VAL A 19 -21.76 -4.20 16.56
N VAL A 20 -21.84 -2.87 16.58
CA VAL A 20 -23.09 -2.09 16.69
C VAL A 20 -23.62 -1.64 15.32
N THR A 21 -23.02 -2.15 14.25
CA THR A 21 -23.28 -1.77 12.85
C THR A 21 -23.81 -2.96 12.07
N VAL A 22 -24.90 -2.75 11.35
CA VAL A 22 -25.44 -3.71 10.38
C VAL A 22 -25.09 -3.21 8.98
N SER A 23 -24.40 -4.03 8.19
CA SER A 23 -24.02 -3.70 6.81
C SER A 23 -24.71 -4.63 5.82
N CYS A 24 -25.27 -4.06 4.75
CA CYS A 24 -26.02 -4.75 3.71
C CYS A 24 -25.44 -4.43 2.34
N THR A 25 -25.17 -5.48 1.55
CA THR A 25 -24.62 -5.39 0.20
C THR A 25 -25.32 -6.37 -0.73
N GLY A 26 -25.40 -6.05 -2.03
CA GLY A 26 -25.90 -7.00 -3.03
C GLY A 26 -26.42 -6.37 -4.30
N TYR A 27 -25.87 -6.79 -5.44
CA TYR A 27 -26.10 -6.16 -6.74
C TYR A 27 -27.48 -6.43 -7.36
N ASN A 28 -28.33 -7.28 -6.78
CA ASN A 28 -29.65 -7.66 -7.34
C ASN A 28 -30.75 -7.84 -6.28
N ILE A 29 -30.61 -7.24 -5.10
CA ILE A 29 -31.57 -7.39 -4.01
C ILE A 29 -32.54 -6.20 -4.02
N LEU A 30 -33.82 -6.47 -4.30
CA LEU A 30 -34.89 -5.50 -4.15
C LEU A 30 -35.33 -5.42 -2.68
N LEU A 31 -34.84 -4.40 -1.98
CA LEU A 31 -35.13 -4.18 -0.57
C LEU A 31 -36.42 -3.35 -0.42
N ARG A 32 -37.49 -3.95 0.09
CA ARG A 32 -38.78 -3.25 0.30
C ARG A 32 -38.96 -2.72 1.72
N SER A 33 -38.58 -3.52 2.70
CA SER A 33 -38.74 -3.18 4.12
C SER A 33 -37.53 -3.62 4.91
N VAL A 34 -37.18 -2.86 5.93
CA VAL A 34 -36.04 -3.12 6.81
C VAL A 34 -36.52 -3.16 8.24
N ILE A 35 -36.31 -4.31 8.89
CA ILE A 35 -36.50 -4.50 10.33
C ILE A 35 -35.11 -4.53 10.96
N ALA A 36 -34.69 -3.39 11.52
CA ALA A 36 -33.39 -3.28 12.14
C ALA A 36 -33.38 -3.98 13.52
N PRO A 37 -32.33 -4.76 13.85
CA PRO A 37 -32.19 -5.36 15.17
C PRO A 37 -32.18 -4.30 16.28
N HIS A 38 -32.74 -4.62 17.45
CA HIS A 38 -32.80 -3.67 18.57
C HIS A 38 -31.43 -3.21 19.07
N TRP A 39 -30.37 -4.01 18.91
CA TRP A 39 -29.02 -3.63 19.33
C TRP A 39 -28.28 -2.74 18.33
N ALA A 40 -28.77 -2.63 17.10
CA ALA A 40 -28.09 -1.87 16.05
C ALA A 40 -28.18 -0.37 16.35
N LYS A 41 -27.07 0.36 16.11
CA LYS A 41 -27.02 1.84 16.11
C LYS A 41 -26.72 2.41 14.73
N THR A 42 -26.11 1.61 13.87
CA THR A 42 -25.72 2.03 12.52
C THR A 42 -26.28 1.06 11.50
N LEU A 43 -26.92 1.60 10.46
CA LEU A 43 -27.29 0.87 9.25
C LEU A 43 -26.42 1.37 8.09
N TYR A 44 -25.79 0.45 7.38
CA TYR A 44 -24.97 0.76 6.22
C TYR A 44 -25.38 -0.08 5.01
N PHE A 45 -25.90 0.60 3.99
CA PHE A 45 -26.23 0.01 2.70
C PHE A 45 -25.22 0.49 1.66
N HIS A 46 -24.59 -0.45 0.95
CA HIS A 46 -23.74 -0.08 -0.19
C HIS A 46 -23.86 -1.08 -1.33
N HIS A 47 -23.74 -0.57 -2.56
CA HIS A 47 -23.77 -1.38 -3.78
C HIS A 47 -25.05 -2.24 -3.89
N MET A 48 -26.19 -1.66 -3.52
CA MET A 48 -27.52 -2.23 -3.70
C MET A 48 -28.27 -1.47 -4.79
N SER A 49 -29.20 -2.09 -5.51
CA SER A 49 -30.00 -1.38 -6.52
C SER A 49 -31.31 -0.89 -5.91
N MET A 50 -31.35 0.38 -5.46
CA MET A 50 -32.52 0.97 -4.80
C MET A 50 -32.81 2.37 -5.35
N ARG A 51 -33.87 2.53 -6.14
CA ARG A 51 -34.30 3.84 -6.66
C ARG A 51 -34.93 4.74 -5.59
N HIS A 52 -35.54 4.13 -4.58
CA HIS A 52 -36.20 4.75 -3.43
C HIS A 52 -35.74 4.09 -2.14
N LEU A 53 -35.88 4.81 -1.03
CA LEU A 53 -35.60 4.27 0.30
C LEU A 53 -36.57 3.11 0.63
N PRO A 54 -36.09 2.05 1.32
CA PRO A 54 -36.97 1.01 1.83
C PRO A 54 -37.85 1.55 2.96
N HIS A 55 -38.95 0.87 3.25
CA HIS A 55 -39.76 1.17 4.43
C HIS A 55 -39.05 0.66 5.70
N PHE A 56 -38.54 1.58 6.52
CA PHE A 56 -37.97 1.26 7.82
C PHE A 56 -39.08 1.08 8.86
N THR A 57 -39.05 0.00 9.65
CA THR A 57 -39.89 -0.11 10.85
C THR A 57 -39.40 0.85 11.93
N HIS A 58 -40.32 1.35 12.75
CA HIS A 58 -40.00 2.26 13.87
C HIS A 58 -38.83 1.74 14.71
N ASN A 59 -37.75 2.53 14.82
CA ASN A 59 -36.57 2.16 15.59
C ASN A 59 -35.89 3.41 16.20
N GLU A 60 -35.80 3.40 17.52
CA GLU A 60 -35.23 4.51 18.31
C GLU A 60 -33.72 4.36 18.59
N ASN A 61 -33.12 3.22 18.28
CA ASN A 61 -31.72 2.94 18.55
C ASN A 61 -30.80 3.34 17.39
N ILE A 62 -31.31 3.38 16.15
CA ILE A 62 -30.54 3.81 14.99
C ILE A 62 -30.21 5.31 15.09
N LYS A 63 -28.92 5.61 15.04
CA LYS A 63 -28.34 6.96 15.06
C LYS A 63 -27.65 7.32 13.75
N ILE A 64 -27.13 6.33 13.03
CA ILE A 64 -26.36 6.54 11.81
C ILE A 64 -27.00 5.73 10.69
N LEU A 65 -27.38 6.41 9.61
CA LEU A 65 -27.81 5.78 8.37
C LEU A 65 -26.87 6.18 7.24
N ARG A 66 -26.26 5.17 6.60
CA ARG A 66 -25.39 5.33 5.44
C ARG A 66 -25.97 4.56 4.27
N ILE A 67 -26.24 5.23 3.16
CA ILE A 67 -26.71 4.61 1.92
C ILE A 67 -25.89 5.19 0.78
N ASN A 68 -24.85 4.47 0.36
CA ASN A 68 -23.92 4.95 -0.66
C ASN A 68 -23.90 4.01 -1.87
N PHE A 69 -23.65 4.51 -3.07
CA PHE A 69 -23.59 3.68 -4.29
C PHE A 69 -24.84 2.82 -4.50
N CYS A 70 -26.02 3.33 -4.12
CA CYS A 70 -27.27 2.57 -4.20
C CYS A 70 -28.19 2.99 -5.35
N GLY A 71 -27.82 4.04 -6.08
CA GLY A 71 -28.60 4.55 -7.20
C GLY A 71 -29.93 5.20 -6.78
N LEU A 72 -30.04 5.70 -5.55
CA LEU A 72 -31.21 6.44 -5.08
C LEU A 72 -31.45 7.67 -5.96
N THR A 73 -32.70 7.89 -6.35
CA THR A 73 -33.09 9.01 -7.23
C THR A 73 -33.93 10.06 -6.53
N HIS A 74 -34.75 9.65 -5.56
CA HIS A 74 -35.67 10.54 -4.84
C HIS A 74 -35.82 10.09 -3.39
N ILE A 75 -36.12 11.05 -2.51
CA ILE A 75 -36.43 10.83 -1.10
C ILE A 75 -37.81 11.42 -0.83
N HIS A 76 -38.71 10.60 -0.30
CA HIS A 76 -40.04 11.05 0.12
C HIS A 76 -39.99 11.54 1.57
N SER A 77 -40.80 12.54 1.91
CA SER A 77 -40.67 13.27 3.18
C SER A 77 -40.87 12.41 4.43
N LEU A 78 -41.71 11.38 4.32
CA LEU A 78 -42.00 10.44 5.41
C LEU A 78 -41.07 9.21 5.44
N SER A 79 -40.16 9.05 4.47
CA SER A 79 -39.37 7.80 4.34
C SER A 79 -38.45 7.51 5.52
N LEU A 80 -38.04 8.54 6.26
CA LEU A 80 -37.12 8.42 7.40
C LEU A 80 -37.77 8.72 8.75
N ALA A 81 -39.06 9.08 8.78
CA ALA A 81 -39.76 9.49 10.00
C ALA A 81 -39.80 8.38 11.08
N SER A 82 -39.70 7.11 10.67
CA SER A 82 -39.63 5.96 11.58
C SER A 82 -38.28 5.76 12.27
N LEU A 83 -37.29 6.62 11.98
CA LEU A 83 -35.97 6.61 12.63
C LEU A 83 -35.74 7.95 13.37
N PRO A 84 -36.52 8.26 14.43
CA PRO A 84 -36.59 9.60 15.02
C PRO A 84 -35.30 10.07 15.70
N ASN A 85 -34.38 9.14 16.02
CA ASN A 85 -33.14 9.43 16.73
C ASN A 85 -31.90 9.51 15.82
N LEU A 86 -32.10 9.65 14.49
CA LEU A 86 -30.99 9.83 13.56
C LEU A 86 -30.18 11.09 13.87
N GLU A 87 -28.87 10.90 14.04
CA GLU A 87 -27.88 11.96 14.24
C GLU A 87 -27.05 12.19 12.96
N THR A 88 -26.88 11.16 12.13
CA THR A 88 -26.03 11.22 10.94
C THR A 88 -26.69 10.51 9.76
N LEU A 89 -26.82 11.24 8.66
CA LEU A 89 -27.37 10.76 7.40
C LEU A 89 -26.35 10.95 6.27
N HIS A 90 -25.84 9.85 5.73
CA HIS A 90 -25.03 9.87 4.52
C HIS A 90 -25.79 9.23 3.37
N LEU A 91 -25.92 9.99 2.29
CA LEU A 91 -26.57 9.62 1.05
C LEU A 91 -25.65 9.90 -0.15
N SER A 92 -24.34 9.86 0.08
CA SER A 92 -23.37 10.21 -0.96
C SER A 92 -23.32 9.16 -2.06
N ASP A 93 -22.84 9.53 -3.25
CA ASP A 93 -22.65 8.59 -4.36
C ASP A 93 -23.96 7.92 -4.81
N ASN A 94 -25.04 8.69 -4.86
CA ASN A 94 -26.30 8.24 -5.43
C ASN A 94 -26.63 9.06 -6.69
N ARG A 95 -27.90 9.11 -7.07
CA ARG A 95 -28.40 9.79 -8.27
C ARG A 95 -29.54 10.73 -7.92
N LEU A 96 -29.50 11.31 -6.71
CA LEU A 96 -30.54 12.24 -6.24
C LEU A 96 -30.51 13.49 -7.13
N THR A 97 -31.63 13.85 -7.73
CA THR A 97 -31.74 15.07 -8.55
C THR A 97 -32.29 16.23 -7.74
N ASP A 98 -33.23 15.96 -6.83
CA ASP A 98 -33.94 16.95 -6.05
C ASP A 98 -34.22 16.44 -4.63
N LEU A 99 -34.46 17.38 -3.72
CA LEU A 99 -34.84 17.09 -2.34
C LEU A 99 -36.26 17.59 -2.12
N SER A 100 -37.14 16.72 -1.62
CA SER A 100 -38.51 17.14 -1.31
C SER A 100 -38.53 18.06 -0.09
N SER A 101 -39.50 18.98 -0.05
CA SER A 101 -39.71 19.85 1.10
C SER A 101 -39.93 19.00 2.37
N GLU A 102 -39.41 19.48 3.49
CA GLU A 102 -39.59 18.87 4.82
C GLU A 102 -39.09 17.42 4.95
N CYS A 103 -38.25 16.92 4.03
CA CYS A 103 -37.89 15.50 4.04
C CYS A 103 -37.05 15.03 5.22
N PHE A 104 -36.46 15.95 5.98
CA PHE A 104 -35.76 15.69 7.23
C PHE A 104 -36.35 16.47 8.41
N PHE A 105 -37.56 17.01 8.27
CA PHE A 105 -38.13 17.96 9.24
C PHE A 105 -38.35 17.34 10.62
N GLU A 106 -38.85 16.10 10.66
CA GLU A 106 -39.08 15.32 11.89
C GLU A 106 -37.78 14.85 12.57
N LEU A 107 -36.66 14.86 11.85
CA LEU A 107 -35.37 14.33 12.32
C LEU A 107 -34.60 15.37 13.14
N THR A 108 -35.21 15.81 14.25
CA THR A 108 -34.73 16.90 15.12
C THR A 108 -33.38 16.64 15.81
N LYS A 109 -32.82 15.43 15.73
CA LYS A 109 -31.49 15.09 16.27
C LYS A 109 -30.38 15.08 15.23
N LEU A 110 -30.68 15.36 13.96
CA LEU A 110 -29.67 15.37 12.90
C LEU A 110 -28.57 16.39 13.19
N ARG A 111 -27.33 15.95 13.06
CA ARG A 111 -26.12 16.77 13.21
C ARG A 111 -25.33 16.80 11.92
N ILE A 112 -25.35 15.70 11.16
CA ILE A 112 -24.56 15.54 9.94
C ILE A 112 -25.48 15.09 8.81
N ILE A 113 -25.44 15.84 7.71
CA ILE A 113 -26.09 15.47 6.44
C ILE A 113 -25.06 15.56 5.33
N ASN A 114 -24.88 14.45 4.61
CA ASN A 114 -23.96 14.36 3.49
C ASN A 114 -24.72 13.90 2.24
N LEU A 115 -24.82 14.81 1.27
CA LEU A 115 -25.46 14.62 -0.03
C LEU A 115 -24.43 14.62 -1.18
N ALA A 116 -23.14 14.43 -0.87
CA ALA A 116 -22.07 14.57 -1.85
C ALA A 116 -22.20 13.60 -3.03
N ARG A 117 -21.72 14.01 -4.21
CA ARG A 117 -21.67 13.21 -5.44
C ARG A 117 -23.04 12.63 -5.79
N ASN A 118 -24.02 13.53 -5.88
CA ASN A 118 -25.35 13.27 -6.42
C ASN A 118 -25.53 14.13 -7.68
N LEU A 119 -26.76 14.27 -8.15
CA LEU A 119 -27.12 15.05 -9.34
C LEU A 119 -27.96 16.28 -8.95
N ILE A 120 -27.77 16.80 -7.74
CA ILE A 120 -28.59 17.89 -7.20
C ILE A 120 -28.20 19.18 -7.91
N CYS A 121 -29.13 19.70 -8.69
CA CYS A 121 -28.88 20.84 -9.57
C CYS A 121 -29.71 22.08 -9.16
N ASP A 122 -30.85 21.85 -8.49
CA ASP A 122 -31.71 22.87 -7.86
C ASP A 122 -31.64 22.81 -6.33
N LEU A 123 -31.33 23.96 -5.70
CA LEU A 123 -31.30 24.10 -4.24
C LEU A 123 -32.54 24.81 -3.65
N ASN A 124 -33.56 25.14 -4.45
CA ASN A 124 -34.71 25.94 -4.01
C ASN A 124 -35.32 25.56 -2.66
N LEU A 125 -35.53 24.26 -2.43
CA LEU A 125 -36.20 23.74 -1.25
C LEU A 125 -35.24 23.38 -0.11
N ILE A 126 -33.93 23.63 -0.27
CA ILE A 126 -32.92 23.15 0.69
C ILE A 126 -33.07 23.76 2.08
N SER A 127 -33.58 25.00 2.16
CA SER A 127 -33.89 25.67 3.42
C SER A 127 -35.09 25.08 4.16
N GLU A 128 -35.98 24.36 3.47
CA GLU A 128 -37.24 23.83 4.01
C GLU A 128 -37.13 22.38 4.47
N MET A 129 -36.01 21.72 4.19
CA MET A 129 -35.79 20.33 4.56
C MET A 129 -35.64 20.12 6.08
N LEU A 130 -35.25 21.16 6.80
CA LEU A 130 -35.00 21.14 8.24
C LEU A 130 -35.74 22.30 8.94
N PRO A 131 -36.01 22.18 10.26
CA PRO A 131 -36.54 23.29 11.03
C PRO A 131 -35.61 24.53 10.96
N ARG A 132 -36.19 25.73 10.83
CA ARG A 132 -35.43 26.99 10.58
C ARG A 132 -34.32 27.31 11.58
N SER A 133 -34.43 26.85 12.83
CA SER A 133 -33.45 27.10 13.89
C SER A 133 -32.45 25.96 14.08
N HIS A 134 -32.55 24.90 13.28
CA HIS A 134 -31.72 23.71 13.41
C HIS A 134 -30.30 24.00 12.92
N ILE A 135 -29.30 23.74 13.78
CA ILE A 135 -27.89 23.97 13.45
C ILE A 135 -27.21 22.62 13.32
N LEU A 136 -26.78 22.30 12.10
CA LEU A 136 -25.99 21.12 11.81
C LEU A 136 -24.54 21.33 12.25
N GLU A 137 -23.90 20.24 12.64
CA GLU A 137 -22.46 20.19 12.77
C GLU A 137 -21.79 20.17 11.41
N GLN A 138 -22.35 19.43 10.46
CA GLN A 138 -21.82 19.31 9.11
C GLN A 138 -22.95 19.20 8.08
N PHE A 139 -22.79 19.98 7.00
CA PHE A 139 -23.60 19.90 5.80
C PHE A 139 -22.71 19.84 4.57
N SER A 140 -22.88 18.84 3.72
CA SER A 140 -22.09 18.63 2.50
C SER A 140 -22.98 18.42 1.29
N THR A 141 -22.71 19.20 0.24
CA THR A 141 -23.27 19.03 -1.11
C THR A 141 -22.16 18.88 -2.14
N ASP A 142 -20.99 18.37 -1.73
CA ASP A 142 -19.80 18.28 -2.57
C ASP A 142 -20.07 17.52 -3.88
N GLY A 143 -19.49 17.93 -5.02
CA GLY A 143 -19.60 17.23 -6.29
C GLY A 143 -21.03 17.11 -6.82
N ASN A 144 -21.89 18.09 -6.50
CA ASN A 144 -23.21 18.22 -7.10
C ASN A 144 -23.19 19.33 -8.15
N PRO A 145 -23.86 19.15 -9.30
CA PRO A 145 -23.88 20.11 -10.39
C PRO A 145 -24.86 21.27 -10.10
N VAL A 146 -24.67 21.99 -8.99
CA VAL A 146 -25.55 23.07 -8.53
C VAL A 146 -25.56 24.23 -9.53
N GLN A 147 -26.75 24.69 -9.92
CA GLN A 147 -26.89 25.73 -10.95
C GLN A 147 -27.84 26.84 -10.55
N ILE A 148 -28.94 26.48 -9.91
CA ILE A 148 -30.07 27.38 -9.71
C ILE A 148 -30.53 27.40 -8.26
N SER A 149 -30.95 28.58 -7.84
CA SER A 149 -31.61 28.84 -6.56
C SER A 149 -32.63 29.98 -6.72
N SER A 150 -33.63 29.99 -5.85
CA SER A 150 -34.59 31.08 -5.71
C SER A 150 -33.97 32.22 -4.91
N VAL A 151 -34.54 33.41 -5.05
CA VAL A 151 -34.06 34.64 -4.38
C VAL A 151 -34.20 34.59 -2.85
N SER A 152 -35.08 33.73 -2.33
CA SER A 152 -35.38 33.58 -0.90
C SER A 152 -34.64 32.44 -0.21
N THR A 153 -34.06 31.51 -0.96
CA THR A 153 -33.43 30.31 -0.40
C THR A 153 -32.12 30.65 0.30
N GLN A 154 -31.89 30.01 1.45
CA GLN A 154 -30.64 30.10 2.23
C GLN A 154 -30.12 28.70 2.53
N PHE A 155 -28.80 28.57 2.73
CA PHE A 155 -28.23 27.30 3.18
C PHE A 155 -28.71 26.96 4.59
N PRO A 156 -28.92 25.67 4.90
CA PRO A 156 -29.13 25.23 6.27
C PRO A 156 -27.98 25.69 7.16
N LEU A 157 -28.30 26.07 8.40
CA LEU A 157 -27.27 26.53 9.33
C LEU A 157 -26.34 25.37 9.68
N ALA A 158 -25.03 25.52 9.40
CA ALA A 158 -24.05 24.47 9.63
C ALA A 158 -22.71 25.02 10.14
N ARG A 159 -22.08 24.33 11.09
CA ARG A 159 -20.73 24.67 11.59
C ARG A 159 -19.62 24.27 10.62
N GLN A 160 -19.83 23.21 9.85
CA GLN A 160 -18.94 22.76 8.79
C GLN A 160 -19.74 22.73 7.49
N LEU A 161 -19.32 23.53 6.51
CA LEU A 161 -19.99 23.65 5.23
C LEU A 161 -19.03 23.18 4.14
N HIS A 162 -19.38 22.10 3.46
CA HIS A 162 -18.59 21.54 2.37
C HIS A 162 -19.33 21.73 1.06
N LEU A 163 -18.71 22.49 0.17
CA LEU A 163 -19.23 22.87 -1.15
C LEU A 163 -18.16 22.62 -2.23
N SER A 164 -17.36 21.58 -2.08
CA SER A 164 -16.34 21.19 -3.04
C SER A 164 -16.99 20.83 -4.37
N ASP A 165 -16.41 21.25 -5.50
CA ASP A 165 -16.89 20.92 -6.85
C ASP A 165 -18.42 21.15 -7.00
N ALA A 166 -18.88 22.32 -6.55
CA ALA A 166 -20.28 22.70 -6.50
C ALA A 166 -20.63 23.76 -7.56
N ASN A 167 -19.82 23.84 -8.63
CA ASN A 167 -20.01 24.75 -9.76
C ASN A 167 -20.07 26.23 -9.33
N ILE A 168 -19.25 26.63 -8.36
CA ILE A 168 -19.25 28.00 -7.81
C ILE A 168 -18.26 28.88 -8.59
N GLU A 169 -18.75 30.01 -9.11
CA GLU A 169 -17.95 31.02 -9.80
C GLU A 169 -17.37 32.05 -8.81
N THR A 170 -18.22 32.63 -7.95
CA THR A 170 -17.80 33.68 -7.03
C THR A 170 -18.51 33.59 -5.68
N ILE A 171 -17.81 33.98 -4.61
CA ILE A 171 -18.41 34.12 -3.27
C ILE A 171 -18.09 35.50 -2.72
N ASN A 172 -19.12 36.21 -2.26
CA ASN A 172 -19.00 37.45 -1.52
C ASN A 172 -19.67 37.34 -0.13
N ASP A 173 -19.81 38.47 0.54
CA ASP A 173 -20.35 38.58 1.90
C ASP A 173 -21.81 38.14 2.04
N SER A 174 -22.61 38.19 0.98
CA SER A 174 -24.05 37.92 1.04
C SER A 174 -24.57 36.89 0.04
N THR A 175 -23.78 36.54 -0.98
CA THR A 175 -24.20 35.70 -2.09
C THR A 175 -23.09 34.77 -2.58
N ILE A 176 -23.53 33.59 -3.03
CA ILE A 176 -22.75 32.60 -3.78
C ILE A 176 -23.30 32.63 -5.20
N ILE A 177 -22.43 32.81 -6.20
CA ILE A 177 -22.78 32.86 -7.62
C ILE A 177 -22.24 31.60 -8.29
N PHE A 178 -23.10 30.90 -9.04
CA PHE A 178 -22.78 29.66 -9.73
C PHE A 178 -22.43 29.92 -11.21
N LEU A 179 -21.53 29.12 -11.75
CA LEU A 179 -21.16 29.15 -13.17
C LEU A 179 -22.36 28.76 -14.06
N PRO A 180 -22.43 29.28 -15.30
CA PRO A 180 -23.43 28.85 -16.28
C PRO A 180 -23.31 27.35 -16.58
N SER A 181 -24.43 26.63 -16.54
CA SER A 181 -24.49 25.25 -17.03
C SER A 181 -25.86 24.95 -17.67
N ILE A 182 -25.91 23.87 -18.43
CA ILE A 182 -27.03 23.45 -19.31
C ILE A 182 -27.81 22.29 -18.66
N GLY A 183 -27.43 21.86 -17.45
CA GLY A 183 -27.94 20.63 -16.83
C GLY A 183 -29.32 20.73 -16.17
N CYS A 184 -29.80 21.93 -15.83
CA CYS A 184 -31.15 22.15 -15.30
C CYS A 184 -32.00 22.95 -16.29
N ASP A 185 -33.30 22.67 -16.32
CA ASP A 185 -34.26 23.47 -17.09
C ASP A 185 -34.46 24.82 -16.40
N VAL A 186 -33.96 25.90 -17.00
CA VAL A 186 -33.93 27.22 -16.38
C VAL A 186 -35.29 27.91 -16.58
N SER A 187 -36.11 27.99 -15.53
CA SER A 187 -37.33 28.80 -15.53
C SER A 187 -37.04 30.28 -15.24
N GLU A 188 -37.96 31.18 -15.62
CA GLU A 188 -37.80 32.64 -15.45
C GLU A 188 -37.61 33.11 -14.00
N THR A 189 -37.98 32.31 -13.00
CA THR A 189 -37.89 32.66 -11.57
C THR A 189 -36.56 32.27 -10.91
N LEU A 190 -35.74 31.48 -11.61
CA LEU A 190 -34.53 30.87 -11.06
C LEU A 190 -33.29 31.69 -11.39
N ARG A 191 -32.40 31.86 -10.41
CA ARG A 191 -31.15 32.61 -10.58
C ARG A 191 -29.96 31.71 -10.31
N ARG A 192 -28.82 32.07 -10.91
CA ARG A 192 -27.51 31.47 -10.65
C ARG A 192 -26.88 32.02 -9.37
N SER A 193 -27.68 32.48 -8.43
CA SER A 193 -27.18 33.04 -7.17
C SER A 193 -28.03 32.59 -6.00
N MET A 194 -27.34 32.32 -4.90
CA MET A 194 -27.93 31.90 -3.63
C MET A 194 -27.47 32.83 -2.53
N ARG A 195 -28.37 33.18 -1.60
CA ARG A 195 -28.05 34.03 -0.46
C ARG A 195 -27.46 33.22 0.68
N ILE A 196 -26.50 33.82 1.37
CA ILE A 196 -25.92 33.30 2.61
C ILE A 196 -26.05 34.34 3.71
N SER A 197 -26.53 33.88 4.88
CA SER A 197 -26.84 34.79 5.99
C SER A 197 -25.60 35.12 6.81
N ASN A 198 -25.55 36.32 7.40
CA ASN A 198 -24.52 36.68 8.37
C ASN A 198 -24.46 35.70 9.56
N ARG A 199 -25.62 35.13 9.92
CA ARG A 199 -25.70 34.10 10.96
C ARG A 199 -24.93 32.84 10.57
N GLN A 200 -25.01 32.41 9.30
CA GLN A 200 -24.26 31.26 8.79
C GLN A 200 -22.74 31.50 8.88
N TRP A 201 -22.26 32.67 8.45
CA TRP A 201 -20.83 33.02 8.56
C TRP A 201 -20.33 33.03 10.01
N PHE A 202 -21.13 33.57 10.93
CA PHE A 202 -20.77 33.68 12.34
C PHE A 202 -20.57 32.31 13.04
N ILE A 203 -21.39 31.31 12.69
CA ILE A 203 -21.33 29.98 13.32
C ILE A 203 -20.28 29.06 12.67
N LEU A 204 -19.77 29.43 11.49
CA LEU A 204 -18.89 28.59 10.69
C LEU A 204 -17.54 28.35 11.39
N ARG A 205 -17.06 27.11 11.32
CA ARG A 205 -15.79 26.64 11.90
C ARG A 205 -14.91 25.97 10.86
N SER A 206 -15.54 25.34 9.86
CA SER A 206 -14.86 24.75 8.70
C SER A 206 -15.57 25.18 7.42
N LEU A 207 -14.80 25.61 6.43
CA LEU A 207 -15.29 25.91 5.09
C LEU A 207 -14.42 25.16 4.08
N ASP A 208 -15.05 24.23 3.36
CA ASP A 208 -14.39 23.45 2.32
C ASP A 208 -14.92 23.85 0.94
N LEU A 209 -14.05 24.44 0.13
CA LEU A 209 -14.33 24.88 -1.24
C LEU A 209 -13.43 24.16 -2.26
N LEU A 210 -12.96 22.94 -1.96
CA LEU A 210 -12.06 22.17 -2.83
C LEU A 210 -12.56 22.06 -4.29
N SER A 211 -11.62 22.06 -5.24
CA SER A 211 -11.84 21.62 -6.63
C SER A 211 -12.90 22.40 -7.41
N GLN A 212 -12.99 23.72 -7.24
CA GLN A 212 -13.74 24.56 -8.19
C GLN A 212 -12.90 24.81 -9.44
N GLU A 213 -13.51 24.93 -10.62
CA GLU A 213 -12.78 25.25 -11.86
C GLU A 213 -12.29 26.70 -11.89
N GLU A 214 -13.14 27.67 -11.53
CA GLU A 214 -12.84 29.11 -11.66
C GLU A 214 -13.24 29.97 -10.45
N LEU A 215 -13.24 29.41 -9.23
CA LEU A 215 -13.73 30.15 -8.06
C LEU A 215 -12.89 31.40 -7.74
N SER A 216 -13.54 32.55 -7.71
CA SER A 216 -12.98 33.80 -7.19
C SER A 216 -13.60 34.19 -5.85
N ILE A 217 -12.75 34.53 -4.88
CA ILE A 217 -13.19 35.01 -3.57
C ILE A 217 -13.15 36.53 -3.55
N HIS A 218 -14.31 37.16 -3.34
CA HIS A 218 -14.38 38.61 -3.24
C HIS A 218 -13.78 39.09 -1.90
N PRO A 219 -13.05 40.22 -1.87
CA PRO A 219 -12.41 40.74 -0.64
C PRO A 219 -13.36 40.92 0.56
N SER A 220 -14.64 41.20 0.30
CA SER A 220 -15.67 41.39 1.34
C SER A 220 -15.94 40.14 2.18
N LEU A 221 -15.59 38.94 1.68
CA LEU A 221 -15.78 37.69 2.42
C LEU A 221 -14.75 37.52 3.55
N LEU A 222 -13.51 37.94 3.35
CA LEU A 222 -12.39 37.64 4.26
C LEU A 222 -12.67 38.06 5.72
N PRO A 223 -13.17 39.28 6.00
CA PRO A 223 -13.48 39.68 7.37
C PRO A 223 -14.50 38.76 8.06
N LEU A 224 -15.49 38.24 7.32
CA LEU A 224 -16.57 37.40 7.86
C LEU A 224 -16.10 36.00 8.23
N ILE A 225 -15.11 35.46 7.50
CA ILE A 225 -14.54 34.12 7.75
C ILE A 225 -13.33 34.14 8.71
N SER A 226 -13.03 35.28 9.33
CA SER A 226 -11.87 35.42 10.24
C SER A 226 -11.90 34.48 11.44
N ASN A 227 -13.07 33.99 11.85
CA ASN A 227 -13.25 33.04 12.95
C ASN A 227 -13.25 31.56 12.52
N VAL A 228 -13.10 31.28 11.22
CA VAL A 228 -13.03 29.91 10.70
C VAL A 228 -11.69 29.29 11.09
N SER A 229 -11.72 28.04 11.58
CA SER A 229 -10.52 27.33 12.02
C SER A 229 -9.87 26.47 10.93
N VAL A 230 -10.67 25.97 9.99
CA VAL A 230 -10.23 25.09 8.91
C VAL A 230 -10.74 25.69 7.60
N LEU A 231 -9.83 25.98 6.69
CA LEU A 231 -10.14 26.67 5.45
C LEU A 231 -9.43 25.97 4.28
N ASN A 232 -10.21 25.64 3.26
CA ASN A 232 -9.70 25.03 2.06
C ASN A 232 -10.03 25.86 0.82
N PHE A 233 -8.98 26.31 0.13
CA PHE A 233 -9.01 27.24 -1.00
C PHE A 233 -8.37 26.67 -2.26
N LYS A 234 -8.34 25.35 -2.42
CA LYS A 234 -7.81 24.73 -3.64
C LYS A 234 -8.45 25.31 -4.91
N THR A 235 -7.61 25.57 -5.92
CA THR A 235 -8.04 26.10 -7.24
C THR A 235 -8.86 27.39 -7.16
N THR A 236 -8.60 28.25 -6.17
CA THR A 236 -9.26 29.56 -6.04
C THR A 236 -8.39 30.72 -6.53
N LYS A 237 -9.04 31.82 -6.93
CA LYS A 237 -8.42 33.12 -7.14
C LYS A 237 -8.70 33.98 -5.91
N LEU A 238 -7.66 34.30 -5.15
CA LEU A 238 -7.77 35.15 -3.96
C LEU A 238 -7.49 36.62 -4.31
N SER A 239 -7.90 37.53 -3.43
CA SER A 239 -7.65 38.96 -3.57
C SER A 239 -6.31 39.40 -2.97
N ASP A 240 -5.82 40.58 -3.36
CA ASP A 240 -4.60 41.20 -2.82
C ASP A 240 -4.66 41.48 -1.31
N SER A 241 -5.86 41.53 -0.72
CA SER A 241 -6.07 41.71 0.71
C SER A 241 -5.88 40.42 1.54
N PHE A 242 -5.73 39.27 0.89
CA PHE A 242 -5.59 37.98 1.58
C PHE A 242 -4.35 37.89 2.49
N PRO A 243 -3.15 38.34 2.08
CA PRO A 243 -1.96 38.30 2.93
C PRO A 243 -2.12 39.06 4.26
N ASP A 244 -2.68 40.27 4.20
CA ASP A 244 -2.90 41.10 5.39
C ASP A 244 -3.97 40.49 6.29
N TRP A 245 -5.05 39.97 5.70
CA TRP A 245 -6.07 39.25 6.44
C TRP A 245 -5.51 38.03 7.18
N LEU A 246 -4.71 37.21 6.50
CA LEU A 246 -4.14 35.98 7.07
C LEU A 246 -3.21 36.29 8.26
N GLN A 247 -2.42 37.36 8.17
CA GLN A 247 -1.46 37.75 9.20
C GLN A 247 -2.12 38.43 10.40
N ILE A 248 -3.09 39.31 10.16
CA ILE A 248 -3.59 40.25 11.19
C ILE A 248 -4.89 39.76 11.84
N SER A 249 -5.83 39.26 11.03
CA SER A 249 -7.22 39.07 11.45
C SER A 249 -7.63 37.60 11.56
N SER A 250 -6.97 36.72 10.81
CA SER A 250 -7.35 35.32 10.69
C SER A 250 -7.07 34.49 11.94
N ARG A 251 -8.05 33.65 12.31
CA ARG A 251 -7.92 32.60 13.34
C ARG A 251 -7.81 31.20 12.76
N VAL A 252 -7.50 31.10 11.46
CA VAL A 252 -7.31 29.82 10.79
C VAL A 252 -6.15 29.07 11.42
N ARG A 253 -6.39 27.80 11.74
CA ARG A 253 -5.39 26.84 12.24
C ARG A 253 -4.92 25.90 11.14
N HIS A 254 -5.81 25.54 10.22
CA HIS A 254 -5.54 24.66 9.10
C HIS A 254 -5.90 25.37 7.80
N LEU A 255 -4.89 25.68 7.00
CA LEU A 255 -5.05 26.32 5.70
C LEU A 255 -4.52 25.39 4.61
N SER A 256 -5.40 24.97 3.71
CA SER A 256 -5.02 24.26 2.48
C SER A 256 -5.37 25.13 1.29
N MET A 257 -4.40 25.36 0.41
CA MET A 257 -4.61 26.19 -0.78
C MET A 257 -3.80 25.71 -2.00
N PRO A 258 -3.85 24.43 -2.37
CA PRO A 258 -3.11 23.97 -3.54
C PRO A 258 -3.70 24.53 -4.84
N PHE A 259 -2.86 24.85 -5.82
CA PHE A 259 -3.27 25.42 -7.12
C PHE A 259 -4.00 26.78 -7.05
N THR A 260 -3.93 27.48 -5.91
CA THR A 260 -4.53 28.80 -5.75
C THR A 260 -3.73 29.85 -6.52
N VAL A 261 -4.41 30.81 -7.14
CA VAL A 261 -3.79 31.97 -7.77
C VAL A 261 -3.74 33.09 -6.73
N LEU A 262 -2.53 33.48 -6.37
CA LEU A 262 -2.25 34.61 -5.49
C LEU A 262 -1.86 35.83 -6.34
N PRO A 263 -2.64 36.91 -6.34
CA PRO A 263 -2.24 38.14 -7.00
C PRO A 263 -1.05 38.76 -6.24
N ASN A 264 -0.09 39.32 -6.97
CA ASN A 264 1.05 40.08 -6.45
C ASN A 264 1.97 39.37 -5.43
N ALA A 265 1.94 38.04 -5.31
CA ALA A 265 2.80 37.29 -4.39
C ALA A 265 4.31 37.28 -4.75
N ASN A 266 4.68 37.78 -5.93
CA ASN A 266 6.05 37.78 -6.47
C ASN A 266 6.76 36.40 -6.37
N TYR A 267 6.00 35.31 -6.50
CA TYR A 267 6.47 33.93 -6.37
C TYR A 267 7.15 33.62 -5.02
N SER A 268 6.81 34.35 -3.97
CA SER A 268 7.33 34.16 -2.62
C SER A 268 6.22 33.96 -1.60
N TRP A 269 6.45 33.07 -0.64
CA TRP A 269 5.58 32.91 0.53
C TRP A 269 6.31 33.34 1.79
N GLU A 270 5.73 34.31 2.52
CA GLU A 270 6.26 34.78 3.81
C GLU A 270 5.18 34.94 4.89
N TRP A 271 3.92 34.69 4.54
CA TRP A 271 2.78 35.01 5.39
C TRP A 271 2.51 33.90 6.41
N CYS A 272 2.14 34.32 7.62
CA CYS A 272 1.94 33.40 8.72
C CYS A 272 0.91 33.95 9.70
N GLY A 273 -0.21 33.25 9.85
CA GLY A 273 -1.23 33.61 10.84
C GLY A 273 -0.79 33.26 12.27
N GLN A 274 -1.25 34.05 13.24
CA GLN A 274 -0.93 33.86 14.67
C GLN A 274 -1.27 32.46 15.21
N TYR A 275 -2.31 31.83 14.65
CA TYR A 275 -2.85 30.54 15.07
C TYR A 275 -2.59 29.42 14.05
N LEU A 276 -1.86 29.70 12.97
CA LEU A 276 -1.67 28.75 11.88
C LEU A 276 -0.73 27.61 12.31
N GLU A 277 -1.24 26.39 12.31
CA GLU A 277 -0.56 25.17 12.76
C GLU A 277 -0.30 24.20 11.59
N TRP A 278 -1.20 24.17 10.60
CA TRP A 278 -1.13 23.31 9.42
C TRP A 278 -1.26 24.16 8.16
N LEU A 279 -0.31 24.02 7.23
CA LEU A 279 -0.26 24.77 5.99
C LEU A 279 0.08 23.88 4.79
N ASP A 280 -0.77 23.90 3.77
CA ASP A 280 -0.49 23.32 2.45
C ASP A 280 -0.57 24.39 1.36
N ILE A 281 0.59 24.68 0.80
CA ILE A 281 0.87 25.68 -0.25
C ILE A 281 1.51 24.99 -1.46
N SER A 282 1.11 23.76 -1.73
CA SER A 282 1.58 22.99 -2.90
C SER A 282 1.06 23.60 -4.22
N TYR A 283 1.80 23.44 -5.32
CA TYR A 283 1.35 23.89 -6.65
C TYR A 283 1.01 25.39 -6.75
N LEU A 284 1.72 26.24 -6.01
CA LEU A 284 1.55 27.71 -6.04
C LEU A 284 2.59 28.42 -6.94
N ASN A 285 3.39 27.65 -7.69
CA ASN A 285 4.48 28.14 -8.52
C ASN A 285 5.51 29.00 -7.75
N LEU A 286 5.68 28.75 -6.45
CA LEU A 286 6.59 29.51 -5.59
C LEU A 286 8.05 29.21 -5.94
N ARG A 287 8.91 30.23 -5.84
CA ARG A 287 10.39 30.13 -5.93
C ARG A 287 11.05 30.31 -4.58
N THR A 288 10.50 31.19 -3.74
CA THR A 288 11.04 31.47 -2.41
C THR A 288 10.03 31.13 -1.32
N LEU A 289 10.47 30.41 -0.28
CA LEU A 289 9.69 30.09 0.89
C LEU A 289 10.38 30.63 2.14
N ILE A 290 9.68 31.47 2.89
CA ILE A 290 10.13 32.06 4.15
C ILE A 290 9.11 31.72 5.22
N ILE A 291 9.55 31.08 6.29
CA ILE A 291 8.73 30.80 7.47
C ILE A 291 9.31 31.59 8.65
N PRO A 292 8.71 32.73 9.03
CA PRO A 292 9.18 33.58 10.12
C PRO A 292 9.26 32.88 11.48
N ARG A 293 10.04 33.45 12.40
CA ARG A 293 10.25 32.89 13.76
C ARG A 293 8.99 32.84 14.62
N HIS A 294 8.05 33.77 14.43
CA HIS A 294 6.81 33.84 15.19
C HIS A 294 5.77 32.78 14.76
N CYS A 295 6.03 32.06 13.66
CA CYS A 295 5.14 31.03 13.17
C CYS A 295 5.01 29.85 14.14
N LYS A 296 3.77 29.39 14.32
CA LYS A 296 3.43 28.20 15.11
C LYS A 296 3.14 26.97 14.25
N ILE A 297 3.52 27.02 12.98
CA ILE A 297 3.30 25.94 12.01
C ILE A 297 4.05 24.69 12.48
N ARG A 298 3.30 23.60 12.63
CA ARG A 298 3.79 22.26 12.94
C ARG A 298 3.90 21.40 11.69
N TYR A 299 2.95 21.56 10.77
CA TYR A 299 2.90 20.80 9.52
C TYR A 299 2.95 21.76 8.34
N LEU A 300 3.98 21.62 7.50
CA LEU A 300 4.15 22.43 6.29
C LEU A 300 4.34 21.53 5.06
N LYS A 301 3.48 21.72 4.08
CA LYS A 301 3.57 21.08 2.77
C LYS A 301 3.65 22.14 1.67
N ALA A 302 4.74 22.13 0.92
CA ALA A 302 4.94 23.02 -0.23
C ALA A 302 5.46 22.22 -1.44
N ASN A 303 4.84 21.07 -1.70
CA ASN A 303 5.24 20.17 -2.76
C ASN A 303 4.91 20.74 -4.14
N ASN A 304 5.59 20.27 -5.18
CA ASN A 304 5.31 20.64 -6.58
C ASN A 304 5.31 22.16 -6.80
N ASN A 305 6.32 22.84 -6.27
CA ASN A 305 6.59 24.24 -6.55
C ASN A 305 7.90 24.34 -7.36
N HIS A 306 8.42 25.55 -7.51
CA HIS A 306 9.71 25.82 -8.14
C HIS A 306 10.74 26.33 -7.11
N LEU A 307 10.64 25.86 -5.86
CA LEU A 307 11.44 26.40 -4.77
C LEU A 307 12.93 26.18 -5.03
N ASP A 308 13.69 27.27 -5.07
CA ASP A 308 15.14 27.31 -5.09
C ASP A 308 15.72 28.00 -3.84
N LYS A 309 14.88 28.72 -3.07
CA LYS A 309 15.27 29.39 -1.82
C LYS A 309 14.30 29.08 -0.70
N VAL A 310 14.81 28.50 0.40
CA VAL A 310 13.99 28.11 1.56
C VAL A 310 14.65 28.62 2.85
N PHE A 311 13.93 29.45 3.60
CA PHE A 311 14.37 30.04 4.86
C PHE A 311 13.38 29.74 5.97
N ILE A 312 13.69 28.76 6.82
CA ILE A 312 12.82 28.35 7.92
C ILE A 312 13.43 28.85 9.24
N ARG A 313 12.71 29.75 9.93
CA ARG A 313 13.10 30.32 11.23
C ARG A 313 12.19 29.87 12.38
N ALA A 314 11.18 29.05 12.11
CA ALA A 314 10.26 28.53 13.11
C ALA A 314 10.82 27.30 13.85
N ASN A 315 10.60 27.24 15.16
CA ASN A 315 11.04 26.13 16.03
C ASN A 315 9.93 25.09 16.31
N SER A 316 8.73 25.34 15.80
CA SER A 316 7.50 24.57 16.04
C SER A 316 7.27 23.43 15.05
N LEU A 317 8.08 23.34 13.98
CA LEU A 317 7.87 22.38 12.90
C LEU A 317 8.12 20.93 13.35
N GLU A 318 7.14 20.09 13.06
CA GLU A 318 7.13 18.65 13.30
C GLU A 318 7.25 17.87 11.98
N ALA A 319 6.61 18.36 10.90
CA ALA A 319 6.65 17.73 9.59
C ALA A 319 6.84 18.76 8.46
N LEU A 320 7.79 18.49 7.57
CA LEU A 320 8.13 19.33 6.44
C LEU A 320 8.21 18.51 5.14
N PHE A 321 7.38 18.89 4.17
CA PHE A 321 7.33 18.28 2.84
C PHE A 321 7.61 19.34 1.78
N LEU A 322 8.71 19.14 1.04
CA LEU A 322 9.16 20.03 -0.05
C LEU A 322 9.49 19.21 -1.30
N GLU A 323 8.66 18.20 -1.56
CA GLU A 323 8.86 17.26 -2.65
C GLU A 323 8.66 17.93 -4.01
N ARG A 324 9.34 17.45 -5.05
CA ARG A 324 9.17 17.93 -6.43
C ARG A 324 9.38 19.45 -6.55
N ASN A 325 10.53 19.91 -6.06
CA ASN A 325 10.98 21.30 -6.13
C ASN A 325 12.30 21.40 -6.90
N ASN A 326 12.92 22.59 -6.91
CA ASN A 326 14.19 22.84 -7.60
C ASN A 326 15.37 23.01 -6.61
N LEU A 327 15.30 22.38 -5.44
CA LEU A 327 16.31 22.55 -4.41
C LEU A 327 17.63 21.90 -4.83
N SER A 328 18.70 22.70 -4.87
CA SER A 328 20.06 22.25 -5.18
C SER A 328 20.95 22.13 -3.92
N PHE A 329 20.41 22.45 -2.75
CA PHE A 329 21.11 22.42 -1.47
C PHE A 329 20.20 21.92 -0.34
N TRP A 330 20.83 21.45 0.74
CA TRP A 330 20.15 21.05 1.97
C TRP A 330 19.65 22.27 2.76
N ILE A 331 18.50 22.15 3.41
CA ILE A 331 17.91 23.24 4.21
C ILE A 331 18.67 23.36 5.53
N VAL A 332 19.43 24.45 5.67
CA VAL A 332 20.18 24.72 6.90
C VAL A 332 19.38 25.72 7.75
N PRO A 333 19.01 25.38 9.01
CA PRO A 333 18.39 26.33 9.90
C PRO A 333 19.38 27.48 10.22
N PRO A 334 18.93 28.73 10.26
CA PRO A 334 19.78 29.86 10.64
C PRO A 334 20.15 29.79 12.14
N LEU A 335 21.22 30.48 12.52
CA LEU A 335 21.70 30.53 13.91
C LEU A 335 20.56 30.90 14.88
N GLY A 336 20.43 30.13 15.97
CA GLY A 336 19.38 30.31 16.98
C GLY A 336 18.03 29.65 16.65
N THR A 337 17.90 29.01 15.49
CA THR A 337 16.75 28.15 15.13
C THR A 337 17.13 26.69 15.31
N THR A 338 16.24 25.90 15.91
CA THR A 338 16.47 24.46 16.12
C THR A 338 15.25 23.67 15.67
N PHE A 339 15.49 22.53 15.02
CA PHE A 339 14.44 21.62 14.53
C PHE A 339 14.17 20.49 15.54
N ASN A 340 14.08 20.83 16.82
CA ASN A 340 13.99 19.82 17.88
C ASN A 340 12.69 19.00 17.83
N HIS A 341 11.61 19.58 17.33
CA HIS A 341 10.33 18.88 17.23
C HIS A 341 10.17 18.11 15.91
N MET A 342 11.14 18.18 15.00
CA MET A 342 11.02 17.59 13.66
C MET A 342 11.00 16.07 13.73
N LEU A 343 9.91 15.48 13.24
CA LEU A 343 9.65 14.04 13.16
C LEU A 343 9.79 13.54 11.72
N THR A 344 9.39 14.34 10.73
CA THR A 344 9.35 13.93 9.32
C THR A 344 9.89 15.02 8.41
N LEU A 345 10.83 14.64 7.56
CA LEU A 345 11.39 15.49 6.51
C LEU A 345 11.35 14.77 5.17
N SER A 346 10.70 15.37 4.18
CA SER A 346 10.67 14.87 2.81
C SER A 346 11.16 15.93 1.85
N LEU A 347 12.28 15.65 1.18
CA LEU A 347 12.89 16.47 0.14
C LEU A 347 13.00 15.69 -1.18
N SER A 348 12.12 14.71 -1.39
CA SER A 348 12.17 13.84 -2.56
C SER A 348 11.95 14.59 -3.87
N PHE A 349 12.44 14.06 -4.99
CA PHE A 349 12.32 14.70 -6.31
C PHE A 349 12.88 16.13 -6.33
N ASN A 350 14.10 16.32 -5.83
CA ASN A 350 14.84 17.58 -5.91
C ASN A 350 16.16 17.38 -6.68
N ARG A 351 17.12 18.31 -6.53
CA ARG A 351 18.41 18.28 -7.24
C ARG A 351 19.59 18.35 -6.26
N ILE A 352 19.41 17.85 -5.04
CA ILE A 352 20.40 17.97 -3.96
C ILE A 352 21.56 16.98 -4.21
N PRO A 353 22.81 17.45 -4.37
CA PRO A 353 23.94 16.59 -4.72
C PRO A 353 24.72 16.04 -3.51
N TYR A 354 24.66 16.73 -2.36
CA TYR A 354 25.35 16.30 -1.15
C TYR A 354 24.68 16.86 0.11
N LEU A 355 24.87 16.15 1.22
CA LEU A 355 24.57 16.67 2.54
C LEU A 355 25.70 17.60 3.03
N PRO A 356 25.38 18.69 3.74
CA PRO A 356 26.36 19.58 4.34
C PRO A 356 27.29 18.84 5.30
N LYS A 357 28.60 19.13 5.23
CA LYS A 357 29.63 18.47 6.05
C LYS A 357 29.58 18.84 7.55
N ASN A 358 28.91 19.95 7.89
CA ASN A 358 28.96 20.51 9.24
C ASN A 358 27.85 19.94 10.12
N ALA A 359 28.18 19.47 11.33
CA ALA A 359 27.22 18.99 12.33
C ALA A 359 26.11 20.00 12.69
N LEU A 360 26.30 21.30 12.42
CA LEU A 360 25.30 22.36 12.62
C LEU A 360 24.10 22.29 11.67
N SER A 361 24.21 21.54 10.57
CA SER A 361 23.12 21.35 9.59
C SER A 361 22.10 20.29 10.02
N PHE A 362 22.45 19.50 11.02
CA PHE A 362 21.62 18.51 11.68
C PHE A 362 21.85 18.66 13.18
N PRO A 363 21.14 19.56 13.88
CA PRO A 363 21.25 19.66 15.33
C PRO A 363 20.80 18.33 15.96
N THR A 364 21.76 17.44 16.23
CA THR A 364 21.52 16.12 16.83
C THR A 364 20.97 16.22 18.24
N THR A 365 21.29 17.31 18.94
CA THR A 365 20.72 17.64 20.23
C THR A 365 19.31 18.18 20.06
N GLY A 366 18.35 17.27 20.14
CA GLY A 366 16.92 17.57 20.20
C GLY A 366 16.11 17.02 19.04
N MET A 367 16.70 16.74 17.87
CA MET A 367 15.97 16.16 16.74
C MET A 367 15.45 14.74 17.06
N GLN A 368 14.12 14.59 17.08
CA GLN A 368 13.42 13.31 17.20
C GLN A 368 13.04 12.74 15.84
N ILE A 369 13.84 13.00 14.80
CA ILE A 369 13.47 12.67 13.43
C ILE A 369 13.30 11.15 13.28
N ARG A 370 12.14 10.76 12.76
CA ARG A 370 11.74 9.36 12.57
C ARG A 370 11.76 8.95 11.12
N SER A 371 11.52 9.90 10.20
CA SER A 371 11.42 9.63 8.77
C SER A 371 12.15 10.68 7.95
N ILE A 372 13.07 10.23 7.11
CA ILE A 372 13.75 11.06 6.11
C ILE A 372 13.52 10.45 4.73
N ASN A 373 12.94 11.23 3.83
CA ASN A 373 12.85 10.87 2.42
C ASN A 373 13.68 11.83 1.56
N MET A 374 14.74 11.29 0.95
CA MET A 374 15.65 11.97 0.04
C MET A 374 15.68 11.29 -1.34
N SER A 375 14.66 10.49 -1.66
CA SER A 375 14.60 9.79 -2.94
C SER A 375 14.57 10.73 -4.13
N HIS A 376 14.98 10.25 -5.30
CA HIS A 376 14.97 11.03 -6.55
C HIS A 376 15.72 12.37 -6.42
N ASN A 377 16.94 12.31 -5.89
CA ASN A 377 17.86 13.45 -5.80
C ASN A 377 19.14 13.15 -6.60
N LYS A 378 20.22 13.88 -6.33
CA LYS A 378 21.52 13.71 -7.00
C LYS A 378 22.63 13.31 -6.02
N LEU A 379 22.26 12.68 -4.89
CA LEU A 379 23.21 12.36 -3.83
C LEU A 379 24.26 11.36 -4.32
N SER A 380 25.54 11.72 -4.23
CA SER A 380 26.65 10.79 -4.49
C SER A 380 27.16 10.07 -3.25
N ARG A 381 26.92 10.66 -2.07
CA ARG A 381 27.26 10.12 -0.76
C ARG A 381 26.22 10.53 0.27
N PHE A 382 25.97 9.64 1.21
CA PHE A 382 25.14 9.91 2.38
C PHE A 382 26.03 10.04 3.62
N VAL A 383 26.17 11.28 4.11
CA VAL A 383 26.91 11.58 5.35
C VAL A 383 25.93 12.24 6.30
N HIS A 384 25.71 11.63 7.45
CA HIS A 384 24.80 12.10 8.47
C HIS A 384 25.50 12.10 9.83
N PRO A 385 25.06 12.92 10.79
CA PRO A 385 25.48 12.72 12.17
C PRO A 385 24.71 11.54 12.79
N ILE A 386 24.92 11.22 14.06
CA ILE A 386 24.14 10.16 14.72
C ILE A 386 22.64 10.54 14.73
N LEU A 387 21.79 9.68 14.16
CA LEU A 387 20.33 9.86 14.09
C LEU A 387 19.65 8.70 14.85
N PRO A 388 19.63 8.75 16.20
CA PRO A 388 19.29 7.60 17.02
C PRO A 388 17.80 7.23 16.98
N SER A 389 16.93 8.14 16.56
CA SER A 389 15.47 7.95 16.50
C SER A 389 14.94 7.61 15.11
N LEU A 390 15.80 7.53 14.10
CA LEU A 390 15.39 7.34 12.71
C LEU A 390 14.85 5.92 12.50
N LEU A 391 13.62 5.82 12.00
CA LEU A 391 12.93 4.57 11.70
C LEU A 391 12.89 4.29 10.21
N LEU A 392 12.73 5.34 9.39
CA LEU A 392 12.63 5.24 7.93
C LEU A 392 13.65 6.16 7.26
N LEU A 393 14.44 5.58 6.36
CA LEU A 393 15.37 6.29 5.50
C LEU A 393 15.18 5.84 4.05
N ASP A 394 14.74 6.77 3.21
CA ASP A 394 14.63 6.54 1.77
C ASP A 394 15.67 7.37 1.02
N LEU A 395 16.62 6.68 0.38
CA LEU A 395 17.67 7.23 -0.46
C LEU A 395 17.55 6.75 -1.92
N SER A 396 16.41 6.18 -2.30
CA SER A 396 16.19 5.59 -3.62
C SER A 396 16.40 6.59 -4.76
N ASN A 397 16.77 6.11 -5.95
CA ASN A 397 16.93 6.91 -7.15
C ASN A 397 17.88 8.10 -6.94
N ASN A 398 19.05 7.82 -6.35
CA ASN A 398 20.16 8.75 -6.24
C ASN A 398 21.37 8.24 -7.03
N SER A 399 22.48 8.96 -6.99
CA SER A 399 23.72 8.58 -7.67
C SER A 399 24.76 8.07 -6.66
N LEU A 400 24.31 7.33 -5.64
CA LEU A 400 25.16 6.89 -4.54
C LEU A 400 26.27 5.97 -5.06
N GLU A 401 27.52 6.22 -4.66
CA GLU A 401 28.68 5.39 -4.99
C GLU A 401 28.98 4.34 -3.90
N GLY A 402 28.25 4.38 -2.79
CA GLY A 402 28.45 3.54 -1.62
C GLY A 402 28.02 4.23 -0.33
N LEU A 403 28.04 3.45 0.75
CA LEU A 403 27.74 3.90 2.11
C LEU A 403 28.97 3.69 3.01
N ASP A 404 29.01 4.45 4.11
CA ASP A 404 30.05 4.33 5.12
C ASP A 404 29.60 3.37 6.23
N SER A 405 30.35 2.28 6.40
CA SER A 405 30.15 1.27 7.44
C SER A 405 30.01 1.84 8.85
N TYR A 406 30.79 2.86 9.19
CA TYR A 406 30.80 3.45 10.53
C TYR A 406 29.61 4.37 10.76
N LEU A 407 29.11 5.03 9.71
CA LEU A 407 27.94 5.91 9.82
C LEU A 407 26.65 5.11 10.05
N LEU A 408 26.55 3.89 9.53
CA LEU A 408 25.41 3.00 9.76
C LEU A 408 25.18 2.69 11.26
N ALA A 409 26.25 2.61 12.06
CA ALA A 409 26.14 2.48 13.51
C ALA A 409 25.39 3.66 14.17
N GLY A 410 25.35 4.81 13.50
CA GLY A 410 24.59 5.99 13.91
C GLY A 410 23.08 5.90 13.67
N LEU A 411 22.56 4.78 13.13
CA LEU A 411 21.14 4.54 12.80
C LEU A 411 20.55 3.32 13.55
N PRO A 412 20.68 3.22 14.89
CA PRO A 412 20.41 1.99 15.64
C PRO A 412 18.93 1.53 15.62
N LEU A 413 17.98 2.44 15.39
CA LEU A 413 16.54 2.13 15.36
C LEU A 413 15.96 1.99 13.95
N LEU A 414 16.80 1.99 12.91
CA LEU A 414 16.33 1.95 11.53
C LEU A 414 15.55 0.66 11.25
N GLN A 415 14.34 0.81 10.73
CA GLN A 415 13.41 -0.28 10.40
C GLN A 415 13.18 -0.40 8.89
N HIS A 416 13.11 0.72 8.19
CA HIS A 416 12.85 0.77 6.76
C HIS A 416 14.00 1.48 6.05
N PHE A 417 14.71 0.76 5.18
CA PHE A 417 15.85 1.30 4.45
C PHE A 417 15.72 1.04 2.96
N TYR A 418 15.54 2.12 2.19
CA TYR A 418 15.32 2.05 0.75
C TYR A 418 16.49 2.69 0.00
N LEU A 419 17.10 1.92 -0.91
CA LEU A 419 18.29 2.27 -1.67
C LEU A 419 18.13 2.00 -3.18
N LYS A 420 16.89 1.73 -3.62
CA LYS A 420 16.53 1.36 -4.99
C LYS A 420 17.19 2.24 -6.06
N SER A 421 17.47 1.68 -7.23
CA SER A 421 17.92 2.43 -8.42
C SER A 421 19.21 3.22 -8.18
N SER A 422 20.12 2.68 -7.36
CA SER A 422 21.44 3.26 -7.06
C SER A 422 22.55 2.44 -7.70
N VAL A 423 22.71 2.53 -9.02
CA VAL A 423 23.64 1.69 -9.82
C VAL A 423 25.10 1.73 -9.32
N GLY A 424 25.54 2.86 -8.75
CA GLY A 424 26.89 3.03 -8.21
C GLY A 424 27.08 2.48 -6.79
N LEU A 425 26.04 1.99 -6.12
CA LEU A 425 26.01 1.74 -4.67
C LEU A 425 27.06 0.70 -4.21
N PHE A 426 27.41 -0.23 -5.09
CA PHE A 426 28.40 -1.27 -4.83
C PHE A 426 29.75 -1.02 -5.53
N SER A 427 29.92 0.11 -6.22
CA SER A 427 31.14 0.42 -6.99
C SER A 427 32.42 0.48 -6.15
N LYS A 428 32.30 0.88 -4.88
CA LYS A 428 33.42 0.92 -3.91
C LYS A 428 33.68 -0.40 -3.19
N CYS A 429 32.87 -1.43 -3.43
CA CYS A 429 33.06 -2.75 -2.83
C CYS A 429 34.13 -3.53 -3.62
N SER A 430 35.41 -3.32 -3.28
CA SER A 430 36.55 -4.00 -3.92
C SER A 430 36.63 -5.51 -3.63
N ARG A 431 36.17 -5.92 -2.44
CA ARG A 431 35.98 -7.32 -2.00
C ARG A 431 34.67 -7.39 -1.21
N ILE A 432 33.94 -8.50 -1.32
CA ILE A 432 32.66 -8.71 -0.61
C ILE A 432 32.84 -8.49 0.91
N SER A 433 33.95 -8.96 1.49
CA SER A 433 34.27 -8.82 2.91
C SER A 433 34.54 -7.38 3.39
N GLN A 434 34.76 -6.45 2.47
CA GLN A 434 35.00 -5.03 2.76
C GLN A 434 33.83 -4.14 2.33
N CYS A 435 32.70 -4.75 1.91
CA CYS A 435 31.53 -4.01 1.46
C CYS A 435 30.68 -3.53 2.64
N TRP A 436 30.13 -2.31 2.53
CA TRP A 436 29.31 -1.69 3.57
C TRP A 436 28.10 -2.54 3.97
N ILE A 437 27.60 -3.39 3.06
CA ILE A 437 26.43 -4.24 3.29
C ILE A 437 26.66 -5.24 4.42
N MET A 438 27.91 -5.64 4.69
CA MET A 438 28.26 -6.48 5.85
C MET A 438 28.02 -5.76 7.19
N SER A 439 28.05 -4.42 7.19
CA SER A 439 27.78 -3.59 8.35
C SER A 439 26.29 -3.44 8.64
N LEU A 440 25.39 -3.85 7.73
CA LEU A 440 23.97 -3.90 8.03
C LEU A 440 23.67 -4.80 9.24
N ASN A 441 24.52 -5.79 9.56
CA ASN A 441 24.36 -6.64 10.74
C ASN A 441 24.31 -5.83 12.06
N GLN A 442 24.79 -4.59 12.05
CA GLN A 442 24.69 -3.65 13.17
C GLN A 442 23.27 -3.08 13.34
N LEU A 443 22.46 -3.10 12.28
CA LEU A 443 21.06 -2.65 12.26
C LEU A 443 20.12 -3.77 12.71
N GLY A 444 20.14 -4.07 14.01
CA GLY A 444 19.33 -5.17 14.59
C GLY A 444 17.81 -5.00 14.47
N ASN A 445 17.33 -3.80 14.12
CA ASN A 445 15.90 -3.47 14.02
C ASN A 445 15.38 -3.43 12.57
N LEU A 446 16.20 -3.77 11.57
CA LEU A 446 15.82 -3.63 10.16
C LEU A 446 14.70 -4.61 9.80
N ILE A 447 13.57 -4.09 9.34
CA ILE A 447 12.36 -4.84 8.96
C ILE A 447 12.26 -4.95 7.44
N ASP A 448 12.54 -3.85 6.73
CA ASP A 448 12.35 -3.72 5.28
C ASP A 448 13.62 -3.15 4.64
N LEU A 449 14.15 -3.87 3.66
CA LEU A 449 15.31 -3.48 2.88
C LEU A 449 14.99 -3.57 1.38
N ASP A 450 15.15 -2.45 0.68
CA ASP A 450 15.06 -2.39 -0.78
C ASP A 450 16.41 -2.00 -1.37
N ILE A 451 17.02 -2.95 -2.08
CA ILE A 451 18.23 -2.75 -2.89
C ILE A 451 17.98 -3.19 -4.34
N SER A 452 16.75 -3.01 -4.82
CA SER A 452 16.36 -3.27 -6.20
C SER A 452 17.05 -2.32 -7.18
N ASP A 453 17.26 -2.76 -8.42
CA ASP A 453 17.84 -1.94 -9.49
C ASP A 453 19.21 -1.29 -9.11
N CYS A 454 20.04 -2.04 -8.38
CA CYS A 454 21.36 -1.57 -7.91
C CYS A 454 22.53 -2.17 -8.72
N ASN A 455 22.25 -2.84 -9.85
CA ASN A 455 23.24 -3.52 -10.67
C ASN A 455 24.05 -4.60 -9.91
N LEU A 456 23.40 -5.26 -8.95
CA LEU A 456 24.03 -6.25 -8.08
C LEU A 456 24.15 -7.62 -8.77
N GLU A 457 25.36 -8.17 -8.85
CA GLU A 457 25.64 -9.46 -9.53
C GLU A 457 25.71 -10.66 -8.56
N TRP A 458 25.76 -10.41 -7.26
CA TRP A 458 25.92 -11.42 -6.22
C TRP A 458 24.92 -11.20 -5.07
N GLN A 459 24.46 -12.28 -4.45
CA GLN A 459 23.54 -12.20 -3.32
C GLN A 459 24.29 -11.89 -2.01
N PRO A 460 23.86 -10.88 -1.21
CA PRO A 460 24.48 -10.59 0.07
C PRO A 460 24.09 -11.60 1.14
N ASP A 461 25.03 -11.95 2.01
CA ASP A 461 24.77 -12.77 3.19
C ASP A 461 24.05 -11.94 4.26
N LEU A 462 22.74 -12.17 4.38
CA LEU A 462 21.86 -11.59 5.39
C LEU A 462 21.28 -12.67 6.32
N SER A 463 21.94 -13.81 6.44
CA SER A 463 21.47 -14.95 7.23
C SER A 463 21.34 -14.67 8.74
N ASN A 464 22.09 -13.67 9.23
CA ASN A 464 22.11 -13.25 10.63
C ASN A 464 20.99 -12.26 11.00
N PHE A 465 20.22 -11.75 10.03
CA PHE A 465 19.15 -10.79 10.29
C PHE A 465 17.90 -11.49 10.80
N GLN A 466 17.54 -11.19 12.05
CA GLN A 466 16.42 -11.84 12.74
C GLN A 466 15.11 -11.06 12.64
N THR A 467 15.16 -9.76 12.39
CA THR A 467 13.99 -8.88 12.39
C THR A 467 13.43 -8.59 10.98
N MET A 468 14.22 -8.86 9.94
CA MET A 468 13.87 -8.57 8.56
C MET A 468 12.69 -9.41 8.09
N ARG A 469 11.67 -8.73 7.57
CA ARG A 469 10.43 -9.31 7.04
C ARG A 469 10.26 -9.09 5.55
N LYS A 470 10.78 -8.00 5.01
CA LYS A 470 10.65 -7.67 3.60
C LYS A 470 12.02 -7.42 2.99
N PHE A 471 12.28 -8.05 1.86
CA PHE A 471 13.53 -7.90 1.14
C PHE A 471 13.29 -7.84 -0.36
N ASP A 472 13.69 -6.73 -0.98
CA ASP A 472 13.57 -6.51 -2.42
C ASP A 472 14.97 -6.46 -3.07
N LEU A 473 15.20 -7.45 -3.93
CA LEU A 473 16.37 -7.65 -4.77
C LEU A 473 16.00 -7.60 -6.27
N SER A 474 14.80 -7.14 -6.62
CA SER A 474 14.31 -7.11 -8.00
C SER A 474 15.19 -6.27 -8.93
N ARG A 475 15.11 -6.53 -10.24
CA ARG A 475 15.82 -5.75 -11.27
C ARG A 475 17.34 -5.67 -11.06
N ASN A 476 17.95 -6.72 -10.52
CA ASN A 476 19.40 -6.83 -10.40
C ASN A 476 19.96 -7.82 -11.45
N ARG A 477 21.20 -8.28 -11.27
CA ARG A 477 21.90 -9.19 -12.21
C ARG A 477 22.28 -10.52 -11.54
N LEU A 478 21.50 -10.95 -10.56
CA LEU A 478 21.76 -12.19 -9.83
C LEU A 478 21.61 -13.40 -10.77
N SER A 479 22.63 -14.25 -10.86
CA SER A 479 22.62 -15.47 -11.69
C SER A 479 22.10 -16.71 -10.97
N SER A 480 22.10 -16.66 -9.63
CA SER A 480 21.64 -17.73 -8.76
C SER A 480 21.14 -17.16 -7.43
N LEU A 481 20.35 -17.96 -6.73
CA LEU A 481 19.82 -17.63 -5.40
C LEU A 481 20.14 -18.79 -4.44
N ASP A 482 20.84 -18.48 -3.35
CA ASP A 482 21.15 -19.41 -2.27
C ASP A 482 20.31 -19.07 -1.04
N GLY A 483 19.51 -20.05 -0.62
CA GLY A 483 18.67 -19.90 0.55
C GLY A 483 19.36 -19.74 1.88
N ALA A 484 20.58 -20.27 2.01
CA ALA A 484 21.33 -20.19 3.25
C ALA A 484 21.70 -18.75 3.61
N LEU A 485 21.77 -17.87 2.60
CA LEU A 485 22.15 -16.46 2.72
C LEU A 485 20.95 -15.54 3.01
N LEU A 486 19.71 -16.04 2.97
CA LEU A 486 18.51 -15.26 3.24
C LEU A 486 18.23 -15.09 4.75
N PRO A 487 17.60 -13.99 5.16
CA PRO A 487 17.14 -13.79 6.54
C PRO A 487 16.15 -14.89 6.99
N ARG A 488 16.13 -15.19 8.30
CA ARG A 488 15.34 -16.31 8.85
C ARG A 488 13.84 -16.05 9.05
N ASN A 489 13.40 -14.79 9.11
CA ASN A 489 12.01 -14.41 9.43
C ASN A 489 11.36 -13.55 8.33
N LEU A 490 11.86 -13.69 7.10
CA LEU A 490 11.34 -13.03 5.92
C LEU A 490 9.90 -13.49 5.64
N TYR A 491 9.02 -12.52 5.41
CA TYR A 491 7.62 -12.69 5.03
C TYR A 491 7.42 -12.53 3.51
N TYR A 492 8.12 -11.57 2.91
CA TYR A 492 8.05 -11.23 1.48
C TYR A 492 9.46 -11.14 0.87
N LEU A 493 9.66 -11.79 -0.27
CA LEU A 493 10.89 -11.75 -1.06
C LEU A 493 10.58 -11.40 -2.51
N ASP A 494 11.21 -10.35 -3.03
CA ASP A 494 11.17 -10.04 -4.46
C ASP A 494 12.55 -10.20 -5.08
N VAL A 495 12.67 -11.14 -6.01
CA VAL A 495 13.86 -11.41 -6.84
C VAL A 495 13.51 -11.38 -8.32
N SER A 496 12.39 -10.74 -8.69
CA SER A 496 11.94 -10.62 -10.06
C SER A 496 12.92 -9.84 -10.94
N GLU A 497 12.86 -10.04 -12.25
CA GLU A 497 13.69 -9.32 -13.23
C GLU A 497 15.20 -9.44 -12.95
N ASN A 498 15.68 -10.63 -12.59
CA ASN A 498 17.09 -10.96 -12.43
C ASN A 498 17.56 -11.92 -13.55
N LEU A 499 18.75 -12.51 -13.40
CA LEU A 499 19.32 -13.50 -14.32
C LEU A 499 19.36 -14.91 -13.70
N ILE A 500 18.44 -15.20 -12.77
CA ILE A 500 18.50 -16.43 -11.95
C ILE A 500 18.22 -17.64 -12.83
N HIS A 501 19.19 -18.55 -12.89
CA HIS A 501 19.06 -19.84 -13.57
C HIS A 501 18.76 -20.98 -12.60
N TYR A 502 19.45 -20.98 -11.45
CA TYR A 502 19.43 -22.06 -10.47
C TYR A 502 19.16 -21.53 -9.07
N LEU A 503 18.50 -22.36 -8.27
CA LEU A 503 18.36 -22.21 -6.83
C LEU A 503 19.26 -23.25 -6.14
N PHE A 504 20.08 -22.81 -5.19
CA PHE A 504 21.06 -23.66 -4.47
C PHE A 504 20.70 -23.82 -2.99
N ASN A 505 21.24 -24.89 -2.38
CA ASN A 505 20.94 -25.37 -1.03
C ASN A 505 19.44 -25.59 -0.85
N ASP A 506 18.99 -26.79 -1.24
CA ASP A 506 17.61 -27.33 -1.20
C ASP A 506 16.92 -27.27 0.18
N THR A 507 17.59 -26.73 1.20
CA THR A 507 17.05 -26.36 2.51
C THR A 507 16.72 -24.86 2.64
N CYS A 508 16.65 -24.16 1.50
CA CYS A 508 15.93 -22.90 1.32
C CYS A 508 14.42 -23.21 1.37
N MET A 509 13.81 -23.37 2.53
CA MET A 509 13.73 -22.32 3.54
C MET A 509 13.58 -22.86 4.96
N LYS A 510 14.62 -22.68 5.77
CA LYS A 510 14.49 -22.61 7.24
C LYS A 510 13.69 -21.38 7.72
N ASN A 511 13.24 -20.55 6.79
CA ASN A 511 12.41 -19.40 7.06
C ASN A 511 10.94 -19.83 7.02
N SER A 512 10.42 -20.20 8.18
CA SER A 512 9.06 -20.70 8.35
C SER A 512 7.97 -19.66 8.06
N GLU A 513 8.33 -18.40 7.91
CA GLU A 513 7.38 -17.29 7.85
C GLU A 513 7.17 -16.71 6.44
N LEU A 514 7.94 -17.15 5.43
CA LEU A 514 7.75 -16.62 4.07
C LEU A 514 6.37 -17.02 3.54
N ARG A 515 5.64 -16.03 3.05
CA ARG A 515 4.31 -16.23 2.46
C ARG A 515 4.26 -15.89 0.99
N GLU A 516 5.10 -14.95 0.57
CA GLU A 516 5.06 -14.40 -0.79
C GLU A 516 6.46 -14.27 -1.35
N MET A 517 6.64 -14.80 -2.56
CA MET A 517 7.86 -14.73 -3.33
C MET A 517 7.54 -14.35 -4.79
N ASP A 518 8.13 -13.26 -5.27
CA ASP A 518 8.15 -12.95 -6.70
C ASP A 518 9.52 -13.33 -7.30
N ILE A 519 9.49 -14.31 -8.21
CA ILE A 519 10.66 -14.76 -9.00
C ILE A 519 10.42 -14.57 -10.51
N SER A 520 9.39 -13.82 -10.88
CA SER A 520 8.98 -13.63 -12.26
C SER A 520 10.10 -13.00 -13.11
N ARG A 521 10.01 -13.20 -14.44
CA ARG A 521 10.97 -12.63 -15.40
C ARG A 521 12.44 -12.99 -15.11
N ASN A 522 12.69 -14.25 -14.73
CA ASN A 522 14.02 -14.83 -14.59
C ASN A 522 14.22 -15.97 -15.60
N PRO A 523 15.43 -16.18 -16.12
CA PRO A 523 15.75 -17.29 -17.02
C PRO A 523 15.94 -18.63 -16.28
N LEU A 524 14.93 -19.04 -15.51
CA LEU A 524 14.95 -20.24 -14.68
C LEU A 524 15.17 -21.50 -15.52
N ILE A 525 15.98 -22.44 -15.06
CA ILE A 525 16.13 -23.75 -15.71
C ILE A 525 15.14 -24.73 -15.08
N CYS A 526 14.35 -25.42 -15.90
CA CYS A 526 13.38 -26.41 -15.45
C CYS A 526 14.12 -27.58 -14.77
N HIS A 527 14.23 -27.52 -13.44
CA HIS A 527 14.94 -28.49 -12.61
C HIS A 527 14.09 -28.85 -11.37
N CYS A 528 14.35 -30.01 -10.76
CA CYS A 528 13.56 -30.50 -9.63
C CYS A 528 13.60 -29.58 -8.39
N THR A 529 14.60 -28.72 -8.27
CA THR A 529 14.74 -27.75 -7.17
C THR A 529 13.66 -26.67 -7.16
N LEU A 530 12.97 -26.43 -8.30
CA LEU A 530 11.88 -25.46 -8.40
C LEU A 530 10.56 -25.95 -7.75
N LEU A 531 10.44 -27.23 -7.40
CA LEU A 531 9.20 -27.77 -6.80
C LEU A 531 8.83 -27.15 -5.45
N GLN A 532 9.83 -26.73 -4.68
CA GLN A 532 9.59 -26.27 -3.31
C GLN A 532 9.08 -24.82 -3.23
N ILE A 533 9.32 -24.01 -4.26
CA ILE A 533 8.93 -22.58 -4.26
C ILE A 533 7.48 -22.35 -4.65
N ILE A 534 6.78 -23.37 -5.14
CA ILE A 534 5.39 -23.28 -5.63
C ILE A 534 4.41 -22.76 -4.58
N GLN A 535 4.69 -23.00 -3.30
CA GLN A 535 3.85 -22.60 -2.18
C GLN A 535 3.91 -21.10 -1.86
N TRP A 536 4.93 -20.38 -2.36
CA TRP A 536 5.14 -18.95 -2.09
C TRP A 536 4.86 -18.05 -3.29
N ILE A 537 4.76 -18.63 -4.49
CA ILE A 537 4.35 -17.88 -5.69
C ILE A 537 2.86 -17.55 -5.54
N SER A 538 2.49 -16.28 -5.73
CA SER A 538 1.13 -15.80 -5.43
C SER A 538 0.06 -16.56 -6.24
N ASN A 539 -1.04 -16.91 -5.56
CA ASN A 539 -2.18 -17.64 -6.11
C ASN A 539 -3.21 -16.71 -6.78
N ASP A 540 -2.79 -15.56 -7.31
CA ASP A 540 -3.72 -14.55 -7.85
C ASP A 540 -4.33 -15.04 -9.18
N THR A 541 -5.34 -15.89 -9.01
CA THR A 541 -6.13 -16.63 -10.00
C THR A 541 -7.14 -15.74 -10.74
N TYR A 542 -7.14 -14.43 -10.47
CA TYR A 542 -8.08 -13.46 -11.04
C TYR A 542 -7.48 -12.51 -12.07
N SER A 543 -6.19 -12.63 -12.41
CA SER A 543 -5.60 -11.92 -13.54
C SER A 543 -5.01 -12.89 -14.56
N THR A 544 -5.64 -13.02 -15.72
CA THR A 544 -5.10 -13.78 -16.86
C THR A 544 -3.75 -13.25 -17.37
N SER A 545 -3.24 -12.13 -16.86
CA SER A 545 -1.94 -11.55 -17.23
C SER A 545 -0.74 -11.99 -16.35
N THR A 546 -0.96 -12.62 -15.19
CA THR A 546 0.12 -12.97 -14.25
C THR A 546 0.77 -14.32 -14.57
N ASN A 547 0.04 -15.25 -15.20
CA ASN A 547 0.57 -16.56 -15.60
C ASN A 547 1.67 -16.48 -16.67
N ASP A 548 1.69 -15.41 -17.48
CA ASP A 548 2.69 -15.21 -18.55
C ASP A 548 4.07 -14.80 -18.01
N LEU A 549 4.18 -14.47 -16.72
CA LEU A 549 5.39 -13.91 -16.12
C LEU A 549 6.32 -14.97 -15.51
N TYR A 550 5.84 -16.19 -15.32
CA TYR A 550 6.57 -17.28 -14.69
C TYR A 550 6.83 -18.40 -15.68
N TYR A 551 8.09 -18.57 -16.08
CA TYR A 551 8.50 -19.62 -17.01
C TYR A 551 9.83 -20.24 -16.58
N CYS A 552 10.06 -21.47 -17.02
CA CYS A 552 11.37 -22.11 -16.98
C CYS A 552 11.76 -22.62 -18.37
N PHE A 553 13.05 -22.79 -18.58
CA PHE A 553 13.63 -23.28 -19.83
C PHE A 553 14.18 -24.69 -19.67
N SER A 554 13.88 -25.55 -20.63
CA SER A 554 14.53 -26.85 -20.80
C SER A 554 14.98 -26.98 -22.25
N GLY A 555 16.29 -26.89 -22.48
CA GLY A 555 16.85 -26.73 -23.82
C GLY A 555 16.36 -25.44 -24.48
N SER A 556 15.81 -25.54 -25.70
CA SER A 556 15.26 -24.40 -26.45
C SER A 556 13.78 -24.12 -26.17
N TRP A 557 13.17 -24.85 -25.24
CA TRP A 557 11.73 -24.77 -24.97
C TRP A 557 11.47 -23.99 -23.68
N GLN A 558 10.46 -23.13 -23.74
CA GLN A 558 9.94 -22.36 -22.61
C GLN A 558 8.65 -23.02 -22.11
N TYR A 559 8.56 -23.25 -20.81
CA TYR A 559 7.40 -23.85 -20.16
C TYR A 559 6.83 -22.90 -19.12
N PRO A 560 5.49 -22.67 -19.09
CA PRO A 560 4.86 -22.00 -17.96
C PRO A 560 5.20 -22.75 -16.67
N LEU A 561 5.75 -22.02 -15.69
CA LEU A 561 6.36 -22.62 -14.51
C LEU A 561 5.35 -23.47 -13.74
N ARG A 562 4.11 -22.98 -13.56
CA ARG A 562 3.07 -23.71 -12.82
C ARG A 562 2.73 -25.04 -13.48
N ASN A 563 2.50 -25.05 -14.79
CA ASN A 563 2.19 -26.26 -15.55
C ASN A 563 3.34 -27.28 -15.49
N TYR A 564 4.58 -26.79 -15.56
CA TYR A 564 5.77 -27.64 -15.38
C TYR A 564 5.80 -28.26 -13.98
N LEU A 565 5.60 -27.46 -12.92
CA LEU A 565 5.64 -27.94 -11.55
C LEU A 565 4.50 -28.90 -11.21
N ASP A 566 3.28 -28.64 -11.69
CA ASP A 566 2.12 -29.52 -11.49
C ASP A 566 2.29 -30.86 -12.23
N SER A 567 3.08 -30.91 -13.31
CA SER A 567 3.35 -32.12 -14.10
C SER A 567 4.64 -32.87 -13.71
N ALA A 568 5.49 -32.29 -12.86
CA ALA A 568 6.80 -32.81 -12.46
C ALA A 568 6.72 -33.96 -11.43
N THR A 569 5.98 -35.03 -11.77
CA THR A 569 5.87 -36.27 -10.98
C THR A 569 7.18 -37.06 -10.87
N ALA A 570 8.09 -36.91 -11.85
CA ALA A 570 9.37 -37.62 -11.91
C ALA A 570 10.38 -37.21 -10.83
N CYS A 571 10.27 -35.99 -10.30
CA CYS A 571 11.19 -35.47 -9.28
C CYS A 571 10.89 -36.02 -7.86
N LEU A 572 9.74 -36.66 -7.66
CA LEU A 572 9.33 -37.24 -6.36
C LEU A 572 9.80 -38.69 -6.16
N SER A 573 10.54 -39.25 -7.14
CA SER A 573 10.85 -40.67 -7.21
C SER A 573 12.35 -40.95 -7.01
N THR A 574 12.84 -40.83 -5.78
CA THR A 574 14.16 -41.38 -5.40
C THR A 574 14.11 -42.86 -4.95
N ASN A 575 12.90 -43.43 -4.79
CA ASN A 575 12.73 -44.80 -4.28
C ASN A 575 12.44 -45.87 -5.34
N SER A 576 12.20 -45.53 -6.61
CA SER A 576 11.74 -46.51 -7.61
C SER A 576 12.85 -47.20 -8.42
N VAL A 577 14.11 -46.76 -8.30
CA VAL A 577 15.21 -47.33 -9.10
C VAL A 577 15.68 -48.70 -8.57
N TRP A 578 15.51 -48.98 -7.27
CA TRP A 578 15.96 -50.24 -6.67
C TRP A 578 15.04 -51.43 -6.97
N PHE A 579 13.75 -51.22 -7.18
CA PHE A 579 12.81 -52.33 -7.35
C PHE A 579 13.04 -53.10 -8.67
N PRO A 580 13.24 -52.45 -9.84
CA PRO A 580 13.58 -53.15 -11.07
C PRO A 580 14.95 -53.82 -11.02
N VAL A 581 15.93 -53.18 -10.36
CA VAL A 581 17.29 -53.71 -10.21
C VAL A 581 17.31 -54.93 -9.29
N MET A 582 16.63 -54.89 -8.14
CA MET A 582 16.51 -56.06 -7.25
C MET A 582 15.69 -57.17 -7.90
N PHE A 583 14.62 -56.85 -8.60
CA PHE A 583 13.82 -57.84 -9.34
C PHE A 583 14.65 -58.52 -10.44
N THR A 584 15.42 -57.76 -11.22
CA THR A 584 16.32 -58.34 -12.23
C THR A 584 17.44 -59.19 -11.62
N ILE A 585 18.03 -58.77 -10.50
CA ILE A 585 19.02 -59.59 -9.78
C ILE A 585 18.41 -60.90 -9.29
N ILE A 586 17.21 -60.86 -8.71
CA ILE A 586 16.49 -62.07 -8.24
C ILE A 586 16.15 -62.99 -9.42
N CYS A 587 15.66 -62.44 -10.54
CA CYS A 587 15.40 -63.22 -11.75
C CYS A 587 16.69 -63.86 -12.31
N CYS A 588 17.82 -63.15 -12.30
CA CYS A 588 19.11 -63.71 -12.72
C CYS A 588 19.58 -64.84 -11.79
N ILE A 589 19.43 -64.69 -10.47
CA ILE A 589 19.79 -65.74 -9.50
C ILE A 589 18.90 -66.97 -9.70
N LEU A 590 17.59 -66.78 -9.92
CA LEU A 590 16.65 -67.88 -10.22
C LEU A 590 16.97 -68.56 -11.57
N ALA A 591 17.33 -67.79 -12.59
CA ALA A 591 17.74 -68.36 -13.88
C ALA A 591 19.02 -69.20 -13.74
N ILE A 592 20.01 -68.70 -12.99
CA ILE A 592 21.27 -69.41 -12.72
C ILE A 592 20.99 -70.69 -11.91
N SER A 593 20.14 -70.65 -10.89
CA SER A 593 19.82 -71.82 -10.09
C SER A 593 19.04 -72.89 -10.87
N ILE A 594 18.13 -72.48 -11.75
CA ILE A 594 17.45 -73.38 -12.70
C ILE A 594 18.46 -74.00 -13.68
N PHE A 595 19.39 -73.21 -14.20
CA PHE A 595 20.43 -73.71 -15.11
C PHE A 595 21.36 -74.70 -14.40
N LEU A 596 21.72 -74.43 -13.14
CA LEU A 596 22.54 -75.33 -12.32
C LEU A 596 21.78 -76.63 -12.01
N ALA A 597 20.49 -76.54 -11.69
CA ALA A 597 19.64 -77.70 -11.44
C ALA A 597 19.46 -78.56 -12.71
N LEU A 598 19.26 -77.94 -13.87
CA LEU A 598 19.23 -78.61 -15.18
C LEU A 598 20.58 -79.25 -15.51
N PHE A 599 21.69 -78.57 -15.23
CA PHE A 599 23.03 -79.12 -15.43
C PHE A 599 23.28 -80.33 -14.53
N ILE A 600 22.88 -80.28 -13.25
CA ILE A 600 22.96 -81.40 -12.32
C ILE A 600 22.04 -82.55 -12.77
N PHE A 601 20.84 -82.26 -13.24
CA PHE A 601 19.90 -83.25 -13.76
C PHE A 601 20.44 -83.96 -15.01
N VAL A 602 21.02 -83.21 -15.96
CA VAL A 602 21.67 -83.76 -17.16
C VAL A 602 22.94 -84.54 -16.80
N ALA A 603 23.76 -84.04 -15.86
CA ALA A 603 24.95 -84.74 -15.38
C ALA A 603 24.61 -86.04 -14.64
N ASN A 604 23.50 -86.09 -13.90
CA ASN A 604 23.02 -87.32 -13.26
C ASN A 604 22.35 -88.28 -14.26
N ASN A 605 21.64 -87.79 -15.27
CA ASN A 605 21.13 -88.64 -16.36
C ASN A 605 22.27 -89.25 -17.20
N ASN A 606 23.36 -88.51 -17.41
CA ASN A 606 24.57 -89.02 -18.07
C ASN A 606 25.38 -90.00 -17.20
N ARG A 607 25.11 -90.09 -15.90
CA ARG A 607 25.67 -91.13 -15.01
C ARG A 607 24.85 -92.43 -14.98
N MET A 608 23.61 -92.42 -15.49
CA MET A 608 22.74 -93.61 -15.56
C MET A 608 22.79 -94.34 -16.90
N SER A 609 23.56 -93.87 -17.89
CA SER A 609 23.71 -94.49 -19.22
C SER A 609 25.06 -95.18 -19.48
N HIS A 610 25.84 -95.49 -18.43
CA HIS A 610 27.11 -96.21 -18.56
C HIS A 610 27.24 -97.40 -17.58
N CYS A 611 26.17 -98.23 -17.49
CA CYS A 611 26.27 -99.56 -16.89
C CYS A 611 26.10 -100.61 -18.00
N GLY A 612 27.22 -101.03 -18.59
CA GLY A 612 27.25 -102.05 -19.64
C GLY A 612 28.65 -102.40 -20.13
N LYS A 613 29.30 -103.34 -19.41
CA LYS A 613 30.44 -104.20 -19.83
C LYS A 613 31.83 -103.52 -19.80
N TYR A 614 32.94 -104.07 -19.27
CA TYR A 614 33.41 -105.46 -19.13
C TYR A 614 34.38 -105.66 -17.93
N LEU A 615 34.67 -106.95 -17.68
CA LEU A 615 35.48 -107.64 -16.66
C LEU A 615 36.92 -107.16 -16.39
N SER A 616 37.41 -107.60 -15.22
CA SER A 616 38.73 -107.47 -14.56
C SER A 616 39.94 -108.14 -15.24
N PHE A 617 41.17 -107.70 -14.89
CA PHE A 617 42.16 -108.60 -14.27
C PHE A 617 43.28 -107.85 -13.50
N ALA A 618 43.69 -108.44 -12.37
CA ALA A 618 44.68 -107.94 -11.42
C ALA A 618 46.00 -108.74 -11.52
N TYR A 619 47.14 -108.12 -11.18
CA TYR A 619 48.40 -108.82 -10.94
C TYR A 619 49.14 -108.21 -9.73
N LYS A 620 49.62 -109.07 -8.83
CA LYS A 620 50.33 -108.74 -7.58
C LYS A 620 51.52 -109.70 -7.46
N PRO A 621 52.79 -109.24 -7.31
CA PRO A 621 53.92 -110.16 -7.17
C PRO A 621 54.25 -110.44 -5.70
N LEU A 622 54.62 -111.70 -5.42
CA LEU A 622 55.08 -112.22 -4.12
C LEU A 622 56.61 -112.37 -4.11
N ARG A 623 57.20 -112.17 -2.92
CA ARG A 623 58.61 -112.37 -2.58
C ARG A 623 59.01 -113.85 -2.54
N THR A 624 60.25 -114.14 -2.92
CA THR A 624 60.95 -115.39 -2.59
C THR A 624 62.18 -115.11 -1.74
N SER A 625 62.37 -115.95 -0.73
CA SER A 625 63.47 -115.99 0.23
C SER A 625 64.64 -116.85 -0.27
N ASP A 626 65.84 -116.39 0.07
CA ASP A 626 67.12 -117.07 0.37
C ASP A 626 67.37 -118.53 -0.05
N THR A 627 68.56 -118.77 -0.63
CA THR A 627 69.61 -119.63 -0.02
C THR A 627 70.96 -119.56 -0.78
N SER A 628 72.00 -119.24 -0.01
CA SER A 628 73.41 -119.70 0.00
C SER A 628 74.12 -120.28 -1.26
N LEU A 629 75.25 -119.61 -1.57
CA LEU A 629 76.64 -120.12 -1.73
C LEU A 629 76.94 -121.42 -2.51
N ALA A 630 77.82 -121.32 -3.53
CA ALA A 630 79.20 -121.86 -3.49
C ALA A 630 80.02 -121.63 -4.79
N VAL A 631 81.18 -120.97 -4.60
CA VAL A 631 82.53 -121.22 -5.17
C VAL A 631 82.81 -121.02 -6.67
N GLN A 632 83.74 -120.09 -6.98
CA GLN A 632 85.05 -120.40 -7.60
C GLN A 632 86.05 -119.23 -7.56
N ILE A 633 87.24 -119.55 -7.02
CA ILE A 633 88.60 -118.97 -7.11
C ILE A 633 88.85 -117.58 -6.51
#